data_AF-A0A927RNA5-F1
#
_entry.id   AF-A0A927RNA5-F1
#
_cell.length_a   1.000
_cell.length_b   1.000
_cell.length_c   1.000
_cell.angle_alpha   90.00
_cell.angle_beta   90.00
_cell.angle_gamma   90.00
#
_symmetry.space_group_name_H-M   'P 1'
#
loop_
_entity.id
_entity.type
_entity.pdbx_description
1 polymer ?
#
loop_
_entity_poly.entity_id
_entity_poly.type
_entity_poly.pdbx_seq_one_letter_code
_entity_poly.pdbx_strand_id
1 'polypeptide(L)'
;ENAEDIGEKGVADLAAYNVTENDVVVGISVAGGAQYVLAALDYAKSKGATTVGLTSNADSALAKQADIAICPDTGAEVITGSSRMKGGNSQKFVLNMLSTCAMVKSGYVYENLMINLKPSNIKLKNRMIGIVRDILNVDEAKAEKLLEENDWNIKQAVEK
;
A
#
# COMPACT_ATOMS: atom_id res chain seq x y z
N GLU A 1 2.05 -7.29 22.76
CA GLU A 1 3.31 -6.52 22.79
C GLU A 1 4.51 -7.44 22.61
N ASN A 2 4.73 -8.44 23.46
CA ASN A 2 5.90 -9.36 23.42
C ASN A 2 6.20 -10.11 22.10
N ALA A 3 5.30 -10.09 21.10
CA ALA A 3 5.59 -10.67 19.80
C ALA A 3 6.62 -9.85 19.00
N GLU A 4 6.76 -8.55 19.30
CA GLU A 4 7.67 -7.64 18.59
C GLU A 4 9.15 -7.89 18.91
N ASP A 5 9.43 -8.59 20.02
CA ASP A 5 10.77 -8.97 20.45
C ASP A 5 11.24 -10.31 19.84
N ILE A 6 10.36 -11.03 19.15
CA ILE A 6 10.65 -12.37 18.62
C ILE A 6 11.04 -12.27 17.14
N GLY A 7 12.32 -12.01 16.88
CA GLY A 7 12.88 -11.88 15.52
C GLY A 7 12.62 -13.11 14.63
N GLU A 8 12.80 -14.32 15.17
CA GLU A 8 12.56 -15.59 14.46
C GLU A 8 11.13 -15.70 13.92
N LYS A 9 10.16 -15.11 14.62
CA LYS A 9 8.77 -15.10 14.16
C LYS A 9 8.60 -14.22 12.92
N GLY A 10 9.25 -13.07 12.86
CA GLY A 10 9.23 -12.20 11.68
C GLY A 10 9.83 -12.88 10.45
N VAL A 11 10.91 -13.63 10.65
CA VAL A 11 11.52 -14.48 9.61
C VAL A 11 10.55 -15.57 9.16
N ALA A 12 9.96 -16.32 10.10
CA ALA A 12 9.06 -17.43 9.79
C ALA A 12 7.79 -16.96 9.05
N ASP A 13 7.17 -15.87 9.52
CA ASP A 13 5.98 -15.29 8.91
C ASP A 13 6.28 -14.84 7.47
N LEU A 14 7.42 -14.19 7.24
CA LEU A 14 7.79 -13.71 5.90
C LEU A 14 8.19 -14.86 4.96
N ALA A 15 8.88 -15.89 5.48
CA ALA A 15 9.23 -17.08 4.73
C ALA A 15 8.00 -17.83 4.19
N ALA A 16 6.88 -17.81 4.92
CA ALA A 16 5.63 -18.44 4.48
C ALA A 16 5.06 -17.83 3.19
N TYR A 17 5.45 -16.59 2.83
CA TYR A 17 5.05 -15.92 1.59
C TYR A 17 6.01 -16.17 0.42
N ASN A 18 7.08 -16.96 0.60
CA ASN A 18 8.09 -17.25 -0.42
C ASN A 18 8.67 -15.99 -1.09
N VAL A 19 9.05 -15.00 -0.28
CA VAL A 19 9.65 -13.73 -0.76
C VAL A 19 10.86 -13.99 -1.66
N THR A 20 10.91 -13.25 -2.76
CA THR A 20 11.93 -13.29 -3.81
C THR A 20 12.51 -11.91 -4.10
N GLU A 21 13.49 -11.84 -5.00
CA GLU A 21 14.08 -10.60 -5.50
C GLU A 21 13.09 -9.70 -6.27
N ASN A 22 11.94 -10.23 -6.68
CA ASN A 22 10.91 -9.46 -7.37
C ASN A 22 9.95 -8.76 -6.40
N ASP A 23 10.10 -8.99 -5.11
CA ASP A 23 9.23 -8.44 -4.08
C ASP A 23 9.83 -7.18 -3.44
N VAL A 24 8.93 -6.36 -2.87
CA VAL A 24 9.29 -5.23 -2.02
C VAL A 24 8.73 -5.47 -0.63
N VAL A 25 9.58 -5.43 0.39
CA VAL A 25 9.18 -5.64 1.79
C VAL A 25 9.30 -4.32 2.56
N VAL A 26 8.17 -3.87 3.12
CA VAL A 26 8.09 -2.63 3.92
C VAL A 26 8.02 -2.98 5.40
N GLY A 27 9.11 -2.76 6.12
CA GLY A 27 9.17 -2.87 7.58
C GLY A 27 8.61 -1.62 8.25
N ILE A 28 7.70 -1.79 9.21
CA ILE A 28 6.98 -0.67 9.83
C ILE A 28 7.19 -0.70 11.34
N SER A 29 7.83 0.33 11.89
CA SER A 29 7.98 0.51 13.33
C SER A 29 8.23 1.97 13.65
N VAL A 30 7.34 2.61 14.42
CA VAL A 30 7.48 4.05 14.75
C VAL A 30 8.81 4.32 15.45
N ALA A 31 9.18 3.49 16.43
CA ALA A 31 10.45 3.58 17.14
C ALA A 31 11.64 3.04 16.32
N GLY A 32 11.39 2.09 15.40
CA GLY A 32 12.40 1.51 14.52
C GLY A 32 13.34 0.49 15.18
N GLY A 33 12.94 -0.08 16.33
CA GLY A 33 13.74 -1.03 17.12
C GLY A 33 13.13 -2.43 17.31
N ALA A 34 11.92 -2.68 16.80
CA ALA A 34 11.22 -3.95 16.99
C ALA A 34 11.96 -5.11 16.30
N GLN A 35 12.42 -6.10 17.07
CA GLN A 35 13.25 -7.22 16.57
C GLN A 35 12.52 -8.05 15.51
N TYR A 36 11.22 -8.25 15.65
CA TYR A 36 10.36 -8.88 14.64
C TYR A 36 10.54 -8.22 13.26
N VAL A 37 10.48 -6.89 13.21
CA VAL A 37 10.57 -6.12 11.97
C VAL A 37 12.00 -6.16 11.43
N LEU A 38 12.99 -6.00 12.32
CA LEU A 38 14.39 -5.94 11.91
C LEU A 38 14.83 -7.27 11.27
N ALA A 39 14.55 -8.39 11.93
CA ALA A 39 14.89 -9.72 11.46
C ALA A 39 14.11 -10.11 10.18
N ALA A 40 12.84 -9.72 10.06
CA ALA A 40 12.07 -9.93 8.83
C ALA A 40 12.70 -9.18 7.64
N LEU A 41 13.16 -7.94 7.86
CA LEU A 41 13.78 -7.15 6.80
C LEU A 41 15.14 -7.72 6.37
N ASP A 42 15.96 -8.18 7.32
CA ASP A 42 17.23 -8.85 7.02
C ASP A 42 17.01 -10.14 6.22
N TYR A 43 15.98 -10.92 6.57
CA TYR A 43 15.57 -12.09 5.80
C TYR A 43 15.16 -11.70 4.38
N ALA A 44 14.30 -10.69 4.21
CA ALA A 44 13.89 -10.19 2.89
C ALA A 44 15.10 -9.81 2.03
N LYS A 45 16.04 -9.07 2.62
CA LYS A 45 17.28 -8.66 1.98
C LYS A 45 18.14 -9.84 1.56
N SER A 46 18.22 -10.88 2.40
CA SER A 46 18.93 -12.13 2.07
C SER A 46 18.31 -12.90 0.89
N LYS A 47 17.03 -12.64 0.59
CA LYS A 47 16.32 -13.16 -0.59
C LYS A 47 16.42 -12.26 -1.82
N GLY A 48 17.12 -11.14 -1.71
CA GLY A 48 17.28 -10.16 -2.79
C GLY A 48 16.10 -9.20 -2.94
N ALA A 49 15.10 -9.25 -2.07
CA ALA A 49 13.96 -8.33 -2.12
C ALA A 49 14.41 -6.91 -1.82
N THR A 50 13.75 -5.92 -2.44
CA THR A 50 13.99 -4.51 -2.08
C THR A 50 13.37 -4.22 -0.72
N THR A 51 14.13 -3.62 0.19
CA THR A 51 13.67 -3.36 1.55
C THR A 51 13.40 -1.87 1.81
N VAL A 52 12.27 -1.59 2.47
CA VAL A 52 11.87 -0.23 2.87
C VAL A 52 11.66 -0.19 4.39
N GLY A 53 12.28 0.76 5.07
CA GLY A 53 12.09 1.01 6.50
C GLY A 53 11.23 2.24 6.74
N LEU A 54 10.04 2.06 7.34
CA LEU A 54 9.12 3.14 7.71
C LEU A 54 9.13 3.36 9.23
N THR A 55 9.69 4.48 9.63
CA THR A 55 9.91 4.85 11.05
C THR A 55 9.76 6.35 11.27
N SER A 56 9.62 6.80 12.51
CA SER A 56 9.68 8.23 12.85
C SER A 56 11.03 8.65 13.42
N ASN A 57 12.01 7.73 13.46
CA ASN A 57 13.35 7.99 13.94
C ASN A 57 14.40 7.64 12.88
N ALA A 58 15.01 8.66 12.29
CA ALA A 58 16.02 8.52 11.24
C ALA A 58 17.31 7.81 11.72
N ASP A 59 17.59 7.84 13.02
CA ASP A 59 18.76 7.17 13.62
C ASP A 59 18.49 5.73 14.05
N SER A 60 17.28 5.22 13.82
CA SER A 60 16.87 3.87 14.23
C SER A 60 17.61 2.76 13.46
N ALA A 61 17.62 1.56 14.05
CA ALA A 61 18.15 0.37 13.39
C ALA A 61 17.42 0.10 12.06
N LEU A 62 16.09 0.25 12.06
CA LEU A 62 15.27 0.06 10.87
C LEU A 62 15.67 0.99 9.71
N ALA A 63 15.89 2.29 9.99
CA ALA A 63 16.31 3.25 8.99
C ALA A 63 17.70 2.92 8.41
N LYS A 64 18.62 2.43 9.25
CA LYS A 64 20.01 2.13 8.86
C LYS A 64 20.16 0.86 8.02
N GLN A 65 19.30 -0.15 8.23
CA GLN A 65 19.44 -1.45 7.55
C GLN A 65 18.67 -1.54 6.23
N ALA A 66 17.60 -0.76 6.07
CA ALA A 66 16.76 -0.78 4.88
C ALA A 66 17.47 -0.14 3.66
N ASP A 67 17.16 -0.61 2.45
CA ASP A 67 17.68 0.01 1.22
C ASP A 67 17.08 1.40 1.00
N ILE A 68 15.82 1.58 1.39
CA ILE A 68 15.11 2.87 1.34
C ILE A 68 14.56 3.17 2.74
N ALA A 69 14.98 4.29 3.33
CA ALA A 69 14.45 4.78 4.59
C ALA A 69 13.41 5.88 4.37
N ILE A 70 12.19 5.70 4.90
CA ILE A 70 11.14 6.72 4.94
C ILE A 70 10.94 7.12 6.40
N CYS A 71 11.40 8.33 6.75
CA CYS A 71 11.48 8.80 8.13
C CYS A 71 10.67 10.08 8.37
N PRO A 72 9.31 10.04 8.40
CA PRO A 72 8.53 11.23 8.70
C PRO A 72 8.73 11.64 10.17
N ASP A 73 9.35 12.79 10.38
CA ASP A 73 9.51 13.38 11.71
C ASP A 73 8.17 13.93 12.20
N THR A 74 7.62 13.29 13.24
CA THR A 74 6.37 13.69 13.89
C THR A 74 6.59 14.44 15.19
N GLY A 75 7.84 14.56 15.67
CA GLY A 75 8.19 15.05 17.00
C GLY A 75 7.61 14.23 18.15
N ALA A 76 7.77 14.73 19.38
CA ALA A 76 7.26 14.08 20.59
C ALA A 76 5.72 13.99 20.61
N GLU A 77 5.19 12.84 21.03
CA GLU A 77 3.75 12.63 21.14
C GLU A 77 3.12 13.44 22.27
N VAL A 78 1.83 13.77 22.13
CA VAL A 78 1.07 14.49 23.19
C VAL A 78 0.99 13.65 24.46
N ILE A 79 0.86 12.33 24.30
CA ILE A 79 1.03 11.34 25.37
C ILE A 79 2.37 10.67 25.13
N THR A 80 3.33 10.91 26.02
CA THR A 80 4.69 10.34 25.92
C THR A 80 4.64 8.83 25.68
N GLY A 81 5.26 8.37 24.59
CA GLY A 81 5.32 6.96 24.21
C GLY A 81 4.10 6.43 23.45
N SER A 82 3.01 7.20 23.32
CA SER A 82 1.80 6.77 22.58
C SER A 82 1.95 6.96 21.07
N SER A 83 2.85 6.20 20.47
CA SER A 83 3.19 6.25 19.04
C SER A 83 2.02 5.96 18.09
N ARG A 84 0.92 5.38 18.58
CA ARG A 84 -0.34 5.21 17.83
C ARG A 84 -0.99 6.53 17.38
N MET A 85 -0.53 7.66 17.90
CA MET A 85 -1.06 9.00 17.62
C MET A 85 -0.45 9.57 16.33
N LYS A 86 0.51 10.51 16.42
CA LYS A 86 1.08 11.14 15.23
C LYS A 86 1.92 10.14 14.42
N GLY A 87 2.70 9.28 15.08
CA GLY A 87 3.47 8.22 14.44
C GLY A 87 2.59 7.25 13.64
N GLY A 88 1.50 6.77 14.23
CA GLY A 88 0.54 5.90 13.53
C GLY A 88 -0.14 6.60 12.34
N ASN A 89 -0.50 7.88 12.49
CA ASN A 89 -1.09 8.64 11.40
C ASN A 89 -0.10 8.89 10.24
N SER A 90 1.17 9.19 10.54
CA SER A 90 2.19 9.36 9.50
C SER A 90 2.40 8.06 8.73
N GLN A 91 2.45 6.92 9.41
CA GLN A 91 2.52 5.60 8.77
C GLN A 91 1.35 5.37 7.82
N LYS A 92 0.12 5.65 8.25
CA LYS A 92 -1.07 5.54 7.40
C LYS A 92 -0.95 6.39 6.14
N PHE A 93 -0.49 7.63 6.26
CA PHE A 93 -0.34 8.51 5.09
C PHE A 93 0.70 7.99 4.11
N VAL A 94 1.86 7.52 4.61
CA VAL A 94 2.90 6.93 3.76
C VAL A 94 2.38 5.67 3.05
N LEU A 95 1.71 4.76 3.76
CA LEU A 95 1.17 3.54 3.15
C LEU A 95 0.10 3.83 2.08
N ASN A 96 -0.75 4.84 2.32
CA ASN A 96 -1.70 5.32 1.33
C ASN A 96 -0.98 5.88 0.10
N MET A 97 0.10 6.64 0.27
CA MET A 97 0.89 7.16 -0.84
C MET A 97 1.56 6.03 -1.64
N LEU A 98 2.24 5.10 -0.97
CA LEU A 98 2.93 3.98 -1.62
C LEU A 98 1.96 3.15 -2.47
N SER A 99 0.85 2.70 -1.88
CA SER A 99 -0.14 1.89 -2.58
C SER A 99 -0.83 2.66 -3.71
N THR A 100 -1.23 3.92 -3.48
CA THR A 100 -1.92 4.72 -4.51
C THR A 100 -0.99 5.04 -5.67
N CYS A 101 0.24 5.47 -5.40
CA CYS A 101 1.22 5.77 -6.45
C CYS A 101 1.58 4.52 -7.24
N ALA A 102 1.74 3.35 -6.59
CA ALA A 102 1.94 2.09 -7.29
C ALA A 102 0.78 1.77 -8.25
N MET A 103 -0.47 1.88 -7.79
CA MET A 103 -1.64 1.61 -8.64
C MET A 103 -1.79 2.60 -9.81
N VAL A 104 -1.47 3.88 -9.59
CA VAL A 104 -1.42 4.89 -10.66
C VAL A 104 -0.35 4.51 -11.70
N LYS A 105 0.86 4.15 -11.25
CA LYS A 105 1.97 3.76 -12.13
C LYS A 105 1.71 2.45 -12.87
N SER A 106 0.87 1.56 -12.32
CA SER A 106 0.41 0.33 -12.97
C SER A 106 -0.75 0.55 -13.96
N GLY A 107 -1.19 1.79 -14.18
CA GLY A 107 -2.24 2.11 -15.16
C GLY A 107 -3.66 1.76 -14.70
N TYR A 108 -3.90 1.67 -13.39
CA TYR A 108 -5.25 1.44 -12.82
C TYR A 108 -6.03 2.71 -12.52
N VAL A 109 -5.47 3.87 -12.91
CA VAL A 109 -6.08 5.19 -12.78
C VAL A 109 -6.00 5.90 -14.13
N TYR A 110 -7.13 6.45 -14.58
CA TYR A 110 -7.21 7.33 -15.75
C TYR A 110 -7.53 8.74 -15.25
N GLU A 111 -6.66 9.71 -15.51
CA GLU A 111 -6.70 11.04 -14.87
C GLU A 111 -6.78 10.93 -13.33
N ASN A 112 -7.94 11.16 -12.75
CA ASN A 112 -8.23 10.98 -11.31
C ASN A 112 -9.31 9.90 -11.05
N LEU A 113 -9.68 9.14 -12.07
CA LEU A 113 -10.73 8.11 -12.04
C LEU A 113 -10.11 6.73 -11.80
N MET A 114 -10.64 6.03 -10.80
CA MET A 114 -10.25 4.64 -10.49
C MET A 114 -10.92 3.69 -11.48
N ILE A 115 -10.17 3.20 -12.46
CA ILE A 115 -10.72 2.39 -13.56
C ILE A 115 -10.61 0.88 -13.31
N ASN A 116 -9.83 0.45 -12.31
CA ASN A 116 -9.74 -0.95 -11.89
C ASN A 116 -10.74 -1.28 -10.76
N LEU A 117 -12.04 -1.13 -11.04
CA LEU A 117 -13.13 -1.39 -10.09
C LEU A 117 -13.84 -2.72 -10.40
N LYS A 118 -14.43 -3.31 -9.36
CA LYS A 118 -15.36 -4.46 -9.48
C LYS A 118 -16.76 -4.06 -9.00
N PRO A 119 -17.83 -4.50 -9.67
CA PRO A 119 -19.22 -4.14 -9.32
C PRO A 119 -19.76 -4.95 -8.13
N SER A 120 -19.07 -4.93 -6.97
CA SER A 120 -19.43 -5.79 -5.83
C SER A 120 -20.62 -5.30 -5.01
N ASN A 121 -21.14 -4.10 -5.30
CA ASN A 121 -22.34 -3.54 -4.68
C ASN A 121 -22.91 -2.43 -5.57
N ILE A 122 -24.16 -2.02 -5.28
CA ILE A 122 -24.88 -1.01 -6.05
C ILE A 122 -24.10 0.31 -6.14
N LYS A 123 -23.45 0.77 -5.07
CA LYS A 123 -22.65 2.00 -5.08
C LYS A 123 -21.48 1.89 -6.07
N LEU A 124 -20.77 0.77 -6.10
CA LEU A 124 -19.68 0.56 -7.05
C LEU A 124 -20.18 0.39 -8.47
N LYS A 125 -21.29 -0.32 -8.67
CA LYS A 125 -21.97 -0.42 -9.98
C LYS A 125 -22.27 0.97 -10.55
N ASN A 126 -22.96 1.81 -9.76
CA ASN A 126 -23.31 3.18 -10.15
C ASN A 126 -22.08 4.06 -10.38
N ARG A 127 -21.02 3.89 -9.57
CA ARG A 127 -19.75 4.61 -9.77
C ARG A 127 -19.09 4.23 -11.10
N MET A 128 -19.09 2.95 -11.46
CA MET A 128 -18.50 2.48 -12.72
C MET A 128 -19.26 3.05 -13.92
N ILE A 129 -20.60 3.03 -13.87
CA ILE A 129 -21.44 3.64 -14.90
C ILE A 129 -21.13 5.14 -15.02
N GLY A 130 -21.05 5.86 -13.89
CA GLY A 130 -20.68 7.28 -13.87
C GLY A 130 -19.31 7.56 -14.50
N ILE A 131 -18.31 6.73 -14.21
CA ILE A 131 -16.97 6.85 -14.81
C ILE A 131 -17.02 6.71 -16.34
N VAL A 132 -17.67 5.66 -16.87
CA VAL A 132 -17.77 5.45 -18.32
C VAL A 132 -18.57 6.57 -18.99
N ARG A 133 -19.65 7.01 -18.36
CA ARG A 133 -20.47 8.14 -18.80
C ARG A 133 -19.62 9.40 -18.95
N ASP A 134 -18.82 9.72 -17.94
CA ASP A 134 -17.99 10.93 -17.90
C ASP A 134 -16.82 10.85 -18.91
N ILE A 135 -16.20 9.67 -19.09
CA ILE A 135 -15.10 9.47 -20.06
C ILE A 135 -15.61 9.56 -21.51
N LEU A 136 -16.72 8.89 -21.83
CA LEU A 136 -17.22 8.79 -23.21
C LEU A 136 -18.25 9.87 -23.58
N ASN A 137 -18.68 10.69 -22.60
CA ASN A 137 -19.73 11.70 -22.74
C ASN A 137 -21.02 11.12 -23.35
N VAL A 138 -21.51 10.02 -22.77
CA VAL A 138 -22.75 9.32 -23.17
C VAL A 138 -23.80 9.41 -22.06
N ASP A 139 -25.01 8.89 -22.28
CA ASP A 139 -26.00 8.73 -21.21
C ASP A 139 -25.73 7.49 -20.34
N GLU A 140 -26.42 7.42 -19.20
CA GLU A 140 -26.26 6.35 -18.21
C GLU A 140 -26.61 4.97 -18.78
N ALA A 141 -27.68 4.87 -19.57
CA ALA A 141 -28.13 3.62 -20.16
C ALA A 141 -27.10 3.05 -21.16
N LYS A 142 -26.49 3.91 -21.96
CA LYS A 142 -25.42 3.52 -22.89
C LYS A 142 -24.14 3.16 -22.16
N ALA A 143 -23.78 3.87 -21.09
CA ALA A 143 -22.62 3.54 -20.27
C ALA A 143 -22.78 2.17 -19.57
N GLU A 144 -23.96 1.89 -19.01
CA GLU A 144 -24.27 0.59 -18.40
C GLU A 144 -24.20 -0.52 -19.44
N LYS A 145 -24.82 -0.34 -20.61
CA LYS A 145 -24.76 -1.33 -21.69
C LYS A 145 -23.33 -1.63 -22.14
N LEU A 146 -22.48 -0.61 -22.29
CA LEU A 146 -21.07 -0.79 -22.64
C LEU A 146 -20.31 -1.58 -21.55
N LEU A 147 -20.61 -1.34 -20.27
CA LEU A 147 -20.03 -2.11 -19.18
C LEU A 147 -20.50 -3.56 -19.21
N GLU A 148 -21.79 -3.82 -19.45
CA GLU A 148 -22.33 -5.18 -19.58
C GLU A 148 -21.72 -5.95 -20.75
N GLU A 149 -21.51 -5.30 -21.90
CA GLU A 149 -20.87 -5.89 -23.08
C GLU A 149 -19.38 -6.19 -22.88
N ASN A 150 -18.74 -5.59 -21.86
CA ASN A 150 -17.31 -5.74 -21.55
C ASN A 150 -17.08 -6.31 -20.14
N ASP A 151 -17.97 -7.20 -19.67
CA ASP A 151 -17.83 -7.91 -18.39
C ASP A 151 -17.54 -7.01 -17.18
N TRP A 152 -18.14 -5.81 -17.17
CA TRP A 152 -17.93 -4.77 -16.16
C TRP A 152 -16.48 -4.30 -16.05
N ASN A 153 -15.71 -4.36 -17.13
CA ASN A 153 -14.37 -3.81 -17.19
C ASN A 153 -14.40 -2.39 -17.79
N ILE A 154 -14.16 -1.37 -16.94
CA ILE A 154 -14.17 0.03 -17.39
C ILE A 154 -13.16 0.25 -18.51
N LYS A 155 -11.94 -0.28 -18.37
CA LYS A 155 -10.86 -0.06 -19.34
C LYS A 155 -11.25 -0.58 -20.73
N GLN A 156 -11.78 -1.81 -20.81
CA GLN A 156 -12.27 -2.38 -22.07
C GLN A 156 -13.49 -1.63 -22.63
N ALA A 157 -14.38 -1.15 -21.75
CA ALA A 157 -15.56 -0.40 -22.18
C ALA A 157 -15.23 0.97 -22.81
N VAL A 158 -14.09 1.59 -22.43
CA VAL A 158 -13.69 2.91 -22.93
C VAL A 158 -12.59 2.87 -24.00
N GLU A 159 -11.75 1.83 -24.02
CA GLU A 159 -10.70 1.65 -25.02
C GLU A 159 -11.28 0.90 -26.25
N LYS A 160 -11.46 1.63 -27.36
CA LYS A 160 -11.66 1.06 -28.71
C LYS A 160 -10.51 1.44 -29.62
#